data_AF-A0A363RU58-F1
#
_entry.id   AF-A0A363RU58-F1
#
_cell.length_a   1.000
_cell.length_b   1.000
_cell.length_c   1.000
_cell.angle_alpha   90.00
_cell.angle_beta   90.00
_cell.angle_gamma   90.00
#
_symmetry.space_group_name_H-M   'P 1'
#
loop_
_entity.id
_entity.type
_entity.pdbx_description
1 polymer ?
#
loop_
_entity_poly.entity_id
_entity_poly.type
_entity_poly.pdbx_seq_one_letter_code
_entity_poly.pdbx_strand_id
1 'polypeptide(L)' 'MQTIALPATPLAAASKSASASQGHATQSAALESSELLQGAKAVSIVHNGAIYRLQTTKLGKLILTK' A
#
# COMPACT_ATOMS: atom_id res chain seq x y z
N MET A 1 39.15 -31.02 -34.52
CA MET A 1 38.73 -29.75 -33.92
C MET A 1 37.24 -29.55 -34.23
N GLN A 2 36.42 -29.28 -33.21
CA GLN A 2 34.98 -28.93 -33.23
C GLN A 2 33.97 -30.05 -33.59
N THR A 3 32.83 -30.29 -32.92
CA THR A 3 32.19 -29.78 -31.68
C THR A 3 31.00 -30.68 -31.33
N ILE A 4 30.69 -30.80 -30.03
CA ILE A 4 29.53 -31.49 -29.44
C ILE A 4 28.24 -30.65 -29.55
N ALA A 5 27.09 -31.31 -29.69
CA ALA A 5 25.79 -30.74 -29.32
C ALA A 5 24.91 -31.81 -28.62
N LEU A 6 24.33 -31.43 -27.48
CA LEU A 6 23.38 -32.19 -26.66
C LEU A 6 22.08 -31.38 -26.58
N PRO A 7 20.88 -31.97 -26.70
CA PRO A 7 19.64 -31.30 -26.30
C PRO A 7 18.96 -32.01 -25.13
N ALA A 8 18.69 -31.27 -24.04
CA ALA A 8 17.73 -31.68 -23.03
C ALA A 8 17.02 -30.45 -22.42
N THR A 9 15.74 -30.30 -22.76
CA THR A 9 14.64 -29.58 -22.07
C THR A 9 14.43 -30.16 -20.65
N PRO A 10 13.64 -29.60 -19.69
CA PRO A 10 12.47 -28.69 -19.78
C PRO A 10 12.53 -27.55 -18.70
N LEU A 11 11.57 -26.65 -18.42
CA LEU A 11 10.20 -26.87 -17.91
C LEU A 11 9.53 -25.51 -17.62
N ALA A 12 8.25 -25.45 -17.97
CA ALA A 12 7.14 -24.63 -17.49
C ALA A 12 7.39 -23.52 -16.44
N ALA A 13 7.17 -22.28 -16.87
CA ALA A 13 6.57 -21.19 -16.12
C ALA A 13 5.84 -20.34 -17.18
N ALA A 14 4.66 -19.77 -17.03
CA ALA A 14 3.86 -19.30 -15.91
C ALA A 14 2.41 -19.18 -16.48
N SER A 15 1.32 -18.91 -15.78
CA SER A 15 1.08 -18.09 -14.60
C SER A 15 -0.29 -18.46 -14.09
N LYS A 16 -0.43 -18.59 -12.77
CA LYS A 16 -1.71 -18.81 -12.10
C LYS A 16 -2.54 -17.53 -12.23
N SER A 17 -3.51 -17.52 -13.15
CA SER A 17 -4.50 -16.45 -13.26
C SER A 17 -5.50 -16.62 -12.09
N ALA A 18 -5.13 -16.07 -10.94
CA ALA A 18 -6.04 -15.91 -9.82
C ALA A 18 -6.85 -14.63 -10.06
N SER A 19 -7.98 -14.78 -10.75
CA SER A 19 -9.04 -13.78 -10.75
C SER A 19 -9.64 -13.75 -9.35
N ALA A 20 -9.10 -12.89 -8.49
CA ALA A 20 -9.70 -12.59 -7.20
C ALA A 20 -10.71 -11.45 -7.40
N SER A 21 -11.97 -11.84 -7.29
CA SER A 21 -13.17 -11.04 -7.35
C SER A 21 -13.10 -9.79 -6.48
N GLN A 22 -13.44 -8.66 -7.11
CA GLN A 22 -14.02 -7.43 -6.56
C GLN A 22 -14.32 -7.45 -5.05
N GLY A 23 -13.33 -7.10 -4.24
CA GLY A 23 -13.55 -6.44 -2.96
C GLY A 23 -13.46 -4.95 -3.21
N HIS A 24 -14.40 -4.17 -2.68
CA HIS A 24 -14.45 -2.71 -2.80
C HIS A 24 -13.17 -2.08 -2.25
N ALA A 25 -12.14 -2.00 -3.08
CA ALA A 25 -11.11 -1.00 -2.91
C ALA A 25 -11.82 0.31 -3.23
N THR A 26 -12.45 0.92 -2.22
CA THR A 26 -12.35 2.37 -2.15
C THR A 26 -10.86 2.60 -2.34
N GLN A 27 -10.50 3.19 -3.46
CA GLN A 27 -9.15 3.65 -3.66
C GLN A 27 -8.99 4.62 -2.51
N SER A 28 -8.44 4.16 -1.40
CA SER A 28 -8.10 5.00 -0.26
C SER A 28 -7.10 5.94 -0.89
N ALA A 29 -7.57 7.09 -1.37
CA ALA A 29 -6.72 8.15 -1.85
C ALA A 29 -5.72 8.33 -0.72
N ALA A 30 -4.48 7.91 -0.96
CA ALA A 30 -3.45 8.00 0.04
C ALA A 30 -3.22 9.50 0.20
N LEU A 31 -3.95 10.09 1.13
CA LEU A 31 -3.85 11.51 1.41
C LEU A 31 -2.51 11.71 2.09
N GLU A 32 -1.68 12.58 1.50
CA GLU A 32 -0.46 13.00 2.15
C GLU A 32 -0.79 13.63 3.49
N SER A 33 -0.01 13.28 4.52
CA SER A 33 -0.18 13.86 5.85
C SER A 33 -0.07 15.38 5.84
N SER A 34 0.73 15.94 4.93
CA SER A 34 0.84 17.38 4.71
C SER A 34 -0.49 18.01 4.28
N GLU A 35 -1.24 17.34 3.41
CA GLU A 35 -2.56 17.77 2.93
C GLU A 35 -3.65 17.60 4.01
N LEU A 36 -3.60 16.50 4.77
CA LEU A 36 -4.52 16.27 5.89
C LEU A 36 -4.34 17.28 7.01
N LEU A 37 -3.11 17.74 7.23
CA LEU A 37 -2.79 18.66 8.31
C LEU A 37 -2.88 20.12 7.89
N GLN A 38 -2.80 20.43 6.60
CA GLN A 38 -2.88 21.80 6.06
C GLN A 38 -1.93 22.78 6.79
N GLY A 39 -0.75 22.31 7.20
CA GLY A 39 0.23 23.09 7.98
C GLY A 39 0.00 23.08 9.51
N ALA A 40 -1.07 22.48 10.01
CA ALA A 40 -1.28 22.24 11.43
C ALA A 40 -0.44 21.05 11.93
N LYS A 41 -0.19 20.98 13.24
CA LYS A 41 0.47 19.81 13.84
C LYS A 41 -0.50 18.69 14.17
N ALA A 42 -1.79 19.00 14.28
CA ALA A 42 -2.85 18.05 14.59
C ALA A 42 -4.15 18.43 13.88
N VAL A 43 -4.92 17.43 13.46
CA VAL A 43 -6.27 17.57 12.88
C VAL A 43 -7.23 16.63 13.61
N SER A 44 -8.48 17.05 13.76
CA SER A 44 -9.54 16.21 14.32
C SER A 44 -10.33 15.59 13.18
N ILE A 45 -10.45 14.26 13.19
CA ILE A 45 -11.20 13.49 12.21
C ILE A 45 -12.34 12.75 12.91
N VAL A 46 -13.47 12.61 12.23
CA VAL A 46 -14.53 11.72 12.69
C VAL A 46 -14.30 10.37 12.02
N HIS A 47 -13.98 9.35 12.81
CA HIS A 47 -13.79 7.99 12.32
C HIS A 47 -14.78 7.07 13.03
N ASN A 48 -15.61 6.35 12.26
CA ASN A 48 -16.65 5.46 12.79
C ASN A 48 -17.58 6.13 13.84
N GLY A 49 -17.87 7.42 13.66
CA GLY A 49 -18.75 8.19 14.55
C GLY A 49 -18.10 8.70 15.84
N ALA A 50 -16.83 8.43 16.06
CA ALA A 50 -16.05 9.00 17.16
C ALA A 50 -15.05 10.03 16.64
N ILE A 51 -14.77 11.04 17.45
CA ILE A 51 -13.73 12.03 17.16
C ILE A 51 -12.39 11.39 17.53
N TYR A 52 -11.46 11.42 16.59
CA TYR A 52 -10.07 11.08 16.79
C TYR A 52 -9.22 12.28 16.41
N ARG A 53 -8.04 12.39 17.02
CA ARG A 53 -7.04 13.39 16.66
C ARG A 53 -5.87 12.69 16.00
N LEU A 54 -5.59 13.08 14.77
CA LEU A 54 -4.40 12.68 14.04
C LEU A 54 -3.36 13.79 14.20
N GLN A 55 -2.22 13.49 14.82
CA GLN A 55 -1.15 14.45 15.10
C GLN A 55 0.17 13.98 14.46
N THR A 56 0.90 14.91 13.84
CA THR A 56 2.27 14.64 13.38
C THR A 56 3.27 15.00 14.46
N THR A 57 4.17 14.05 14.71
CA THR A 57 5.31 14.25 15.62
C THR A 57 6.50 14.83 14.88
N LYS A 58 7.41 15.48 15.61
CA LYS A 58 8.69 15.96 15.06
C LYS A 58 9.56 14.86 14.43
N LEU A 59 9.31 13.58 14.75
CA LEU A 59 9.96 12.42 14.13
C LEU A 59 9.28 11.94 12.83
N GLY A 60 8.36 12.72 12.28
CA GLY A 60 7.69 12.39 11.01
C GLY A 60 6.67 11.25 11.13
N LYS A 61 6.30 10.84 12.35
CA LYS A 61 5.27 9.82 12.58
C LYS A 61 3.93 10.46 12.91
N LEU A 62 2.87 9.86 12.38
CA LEU A 62 1.50 10.18 12.74
C LEU A 62 1.09 9.38 13.99
N ILE A 63 0.47 10.06 14.94
CA ILE A 63 -0.14 9.46 16.12
C ILE A 63 -1.64 9.71 16.03
N LEU A 64 -2.42 8.64 16.13
CA LEU A 64 -3.87 8.72 16.27
C LEU A 64 -4.23 8.55 17.74
N THR A 65 -4.88 9.54 18.31
CA THR A 65 -5.46 9.48 19.66
C THR A 65 -6.97 9.60 19.57
N LYS A 66 -7.69 8.98 20.49
CA LYS A 66 -9.12 9.22 20.67
C LYS A 66 -9.33 10.50 21.47
#